data_AF-D2QP53-F1
#
_entry.id   AF-D2QP53-F1
#
_cell.length_a   1.000
_cell.length_b   1.000
_cell.length_c   1.000
_cell.angle_alpha   90.00
_cell.angle_beta   90.00
_cell.angle_gamma   90.00
#
_symmetry.space_group_name_H-M   'P 1'
#
loop_
_entity.id
_entity.type
_entity.pdbx_description
1 polymer ?
#
loop_
_entity_poly.entity_id
_entity_poly.type
_entity_poly.pdbx_seq_one_letter_code
_entity_poly.pdbx_strand_id
1 'polypeptide(L)'
;MPILLHTIAAVAELAFVADAYPYKNPDTIVVILKPTLRDGLPLTKSTLTFNADSFTVEAVLEAYEREVVSFLANTLRTAERLLAKSTQTRSVPLAPLCLN
;
A
#
# COMPACT_ATOMS: atom_id res chain seq x y z
N MET A 1 -10.11 -28.09 -6.32
CA MET A 1 -9.39 -27.78 -5.06
C MET A 1 -7.86 -27.92 -5.08
N PRO A 2 -7.20 -28.91 -5.73
CA PRO A 2 -5.74 -29.02 -5.65
C PRO A 2 -4.98 -27.85 -6.31
N ILE A 3 -5.56 -27.25 -7.36
CA ILE A 3 -4.99 -26.10 -8.06
C ILE A 3 -4.89 -24.88 -7.13
N LEU A 4 -5.92 -24.61 -6.33
CA LEU A 4 -5.94 -23.45 -5.42
C LEU A 4 -4.85 -23.56 -4.33
N LEU A 5 -4.65 -24.74 -3.76
CA LEU A 5 -3.58 -24.99 -2.78
C LEU A 5 -2.20 -24.80 -3.40
N HIS A 6 -2.00 -25.23 -4.65
CA HIS A 6 -0.75 -25.00 -5.36
C HIS A 6 -0.50 -23.52 -5.62
N THR A 7 -1.53 -22.76 -6.03
CA THR A 7 -1.43 -21.31 -6.20
C THR A 7 -1.12 -20.60 -4.89
N ILE A 8 -1.75 -21.00 -3.78
CA ILE A 8 -1.47 -20.43 -2.45
C ILE A 8 -0.01 -20.66 -2.06
N ALA A 9 0.51 -21.88 -2.28
CA ALA A 9 1.92 -22.18 -2.03
C ALA A 9 2.85 -21.32 -2.90
N ALA A 10 2.56 -21.21 -4.20
CA ALA A 10 3.35 -20.37 -5.11
C ALA A 10 3.33 -18.89 -4.71
N VAL A 11 2.19 -18.36 -4.25
CA VAL A 11 2.09 -16.99 -3.74
C VAL A 11 2.88 -16.81 -2.44
N ALA A 12 2.88 -17.79 -1.55
CA ALA A 12 3.65 -17.74 -0.30
C ALA A 12 5.18 -17.71 -0.54
N GLU A 13 5.65 -18.20 -1.70
CA GLU A 13 7.06 -18.13 -2.11
C GLU A 13 7.48 -16.75 -2.65
N LEU A 14 6.52 -15.85 -2.95
CA LEU A 14 6.83 -14.51 -3.42
C LEU A 14 7.60 -13.71 -2.35
N ALA A 15 8.67 -13.05 -2.78
CA ALA A 15 9.61 -12.39 -1.86
C ALA A 15 8.98 -11.32 -0.95
N PHE A 16 7.88 -10.70 -1.36
CA PHE A 16 7.16 -9.67 -0.62
C PHE A 16 5.98 -10.18 0.21
N VAL A 17 5.63 -11.47 0.07
CA VAL A 17 4.54 -12.12 0.81
C VAL A 17 5.09 -12.72 2.10
N ALA A 18 4.41 -12.46 3.21
CA ALA A 18 4.69 -13.10 4.49
C ALA A 18 3.87 -14.37 4.66
N ASP A 19 2.62 -14.35 4.22
CA ASP A 19 1.71 -15.49 4.32
C ASP A 19 0.55 -15.36 3.31
N ALA A 20 -0.07 -16.48 2.95
CA ALA A 20 -1.28 -16.51 2.13
C ALA A 20 -2.16 -17.67 2.58
N TYR A 21 -3.44 -17.40 2.87
CA TYR A 21 -4.35 -18.42 3.36
C TYR A 21 -5.83 -18.11 3.07
N PRO A 22 -6.71 -19.12 3.04
CA PRO A 22 -8.16 -18.91 2.98
C PRO A 22 -8.70 -18.28 4.27
N TYR A 23 -9.51 -17.23 4.16
CA TYR A 23 -10.03 -16.48 5.31
C TYR A 23 -11.53 -16.64 5.47
N LYS A 24 -11.95 -17.21 6.61
CA LYS A 24 -13.34 -17.50 7.03
C LYS A 24 -14.10 -18.48 6.13
N ASN A 25 -13.99 -18.37 4.82
CA ASN A 25 -14.57 -19.26 3.82
C ASN A 25 -13.51 -19.59 2.74
N PRO A 26 -13.64 -20.75 2.04
CA PRO A 26 -12.71 -21.12 0.96
C PRO A 26 -12.73 -20.15 -0.22
N ASP A 27 -13.75 -19.28 -0.31
CA ASP A 27 -13.92 -18.35 -1.43
C ASP A 27 -13.12 -17.05 -1.26
N THR A 28 -12.57 -16.79 -0.08
CA THR A 28 -11.77 -15.58 0.18
C THR A 28 -10.34 -15.99 0.51
N ILE A 29 -9.38 -15.51 -0.26
CA ILE A 29 -7.95 -15.66 0.04
C ILE A 29 -7.40 -14.34 0.55
N VAL A 30 -6.67 -14.42 1.66
CA VAL A 30 -5.94 -13.29 2.23
C VAL A 30 -4.46 -13.50 1.98
N VAL A 31 -3.81 -12.48 1.43
CA VAL A 31 -2.36 -12.41 1.26
C VAL A 31 -1.82 -11.32 2.15
N ILE A 32 -0.89 -11.69 3.01
CA ILE A 32 -0.27 -10.82 3.99
C ILE A 32 1.10 -10.38 3.44
N LEU A 33 1.34 -9.06 3.37
CA LEU A 33 2.62 -8.52 2.92
C LEU A 33 3.68 -8.52 4.04
N LYS A 34 4.98 -8.57 3.70
CA LYS A 34 6.08 -8.54 4.68
C LYS A 34 6.20 -7.20 5.43
N PRO A 35 6.73 -7.20 6.69
CA PRO A 35 6.80 -6.00 7.55
C PRO A 35 7.55 -4.82 6.94
N THR A 36 8.64 -5.07 6.21
CA THR A 36 9.42 -4.02 5.53
C THR A 36 8.60 -3.17 4.56
N LEU A 37 7.48 -3.69 4.06
CA LEU A 37 6.51 -2.96 3.27
C LEU A 37 5.41 -2.34 4.13
N ARG A 38 5.10 -2.91 5.30
CA ARG A 38 4.10 -2.40 6.24
C ARG A 38 4.55 -1.16 7.00
N ASP A 39 5.83 -1.04 7.32
CA ASP A 39 6.34 0.07 8.13
C ASP A 39 6.17 1.44 7.44
N GLY A 40 6.03 1.44 6.11
CA GLY A 40 5.68 2.63 5.32
C GLY A 40 4.20 2.74 4.96
N LEU A 41 3.42 1.66 5.02
CA LEU A 41 2.03 1.61 4.54
C LEU A 41 1.02 1.82 5.68
N PRO A 42 -0.13 2.47 5.42
CA PRO A 42 -1.28 2.41 6.32
C PRO A 42 -1.63 0.94 6.63
N LEU A 43 -2.01 0.64 7.89
CA LEU A 43 -2.43 -0.71 8.34
C LEU A 43 -3.50 -1.37 7.44
N THR A 44 -4.33 -0.58 6.76
CA THR A 44 -5.33 -1.06 5.81
C THR A 44 -4.76 -1.59 4.48
N LYS A 45 -3.47 -1.35 4.20
CA LYS A 45 -2.77 -1.73 2.96
C LYS A 45 -1.76 -2.87 3.15
N SER A 46 -1.61 -3.40 4.36
CA SER A 46 -0.70 -4.53 4.63
C SER A 46 -1.23 -5.89 4.18
N THR A 47 -2.48 -5.92 3.72
CA THR A 47 -3.23 -7.13 3.43
C THR A 47 -3.95 -6.96 2.10
N LEU A 48 -3.81 -7.96 1.22
CA LEU A 48 -4.53 -8.05 -0.04
C LEU A 48 -5.58 -9.15 0.07
N THR A 49 -6.79 -8.90 -0.41
CA THR A 49 -7.92 -9.83 -0.34
C THR A 49 -8.39 -10.18 -1.74
N PHE A 50 -8.55 -11.47 -2.02
CA PHE A 50 -8.93 -12.00 -3.32
C PHE A 50 -10.11 -12.94 -3.19
N ASN A 51 -10.91 -13.03 -4.25
CA ASN A 51 -11.82 -14.15 -4.45
C ASN A 51 -11.00 -15.36 -4.94
N ALA A 52 -11.25 -16.54 -4.39
CA ALA A 52 -10.56 -17.78 -4.74
C ALA A 52 -10.72 -18.15 -6.23
N ASP A 53 -11.85 -17.83 -6.85
CA ASP A 53 -12.10 -18.11 -8.28
C ASP A 53 -11.21 -17.28 -9.20
N SER A 54 -10.75 -16.11 -8.75
CA SER A 54 -9.86 -15.21 -9.49
C SER A 54 -8.46 -15.13 -8.88
N PHE A 55 -8.11 -16.05 -7.99
CA PHE A 55 -6.83 -16.04 -7.31
C PHE A 55 -5.74 -16.70 -8.17
N THR A 56 -4.83 -15.88 -8.67
CA THR A 56 -3.63 -16.30 -9.41
C THR A 56 -2.40 -15.56 -8.91
N VAL A 57 -1.20 -16.08 -9.23
CA VAL A 57 0.06 -15.41 -8.90
C VAL A 57 0.13 -14.03 -9.56
N GLU A 58 -0.30 -13.92 -10.82
CA GLU A 58 -0.34 -12.68 -11.57
C GLU A 58 -1.28 -11.66 -10.94
N ALA A 59 -2.47 -12.08 -10.47
CA ALA A 59 -3.40 -11.19 -9.79
C ALA A 59 -2.81 -10.62 -8.49
N VAL A 60 -2.03 -11.42 -7.76
CA VAL A 60 -1.32 -10.96 -6.55
C VAL A 60 -0.22 -9.96 -6.90
N LEU A 61 0.56 -10.23 -7.94
CA LEU A 61 1.60 -9.32 -8.42
C LEU A 61 1.02 -7.98 -8.85
N GLU A 62 -0.04 -7.98 -9.66
CA GLU A 62 -0.70 -6.77 -10.13
C GLU A 62 -1.29 -5.95 -8.96
N ALA A 63 -1.93 -6.61 -8.01
CA ALA A 63 -2.46 -5.96 -6.81
C ALA A 63 -1.35 -5.33 -5.97
N TYR A 64 -0.24 -6.04 -5.79
CA TYR A 64 0.93 -5.53 -5.09
C TYR A 64 1.52 -4.30 -5.78
N GLU A 65 1.77 -4.36 -7.09
CA GLU A 65 2.29 -3.22 -7.86
C GLU A 65 1.37 -2.01 -7.76
N ARG A 66 0.06 -2.22 -7.90
CA ARG A 66 -0.95 -1.16 -7.78
C ARG A 66 -0.93 -0.50 -6.41
N GLU A 67 -0.82 -1.28 -5.34
CA GLU A 67 -0.75 -0.74 -3.98
C GLU A 67 0.53 0.06 -3.74
N VAL A 68 1.68 -0.43 -4.21
CA VAL A 68 2.96 0.28 -4.14
C VAL A 68 2.91 1.60 -4.91
N VAL A 69 2.43 1.58 -6.16
CA VAL A 69 2.29 2.80 -6.98
C VAL A 69 1.33 3.79 -6.33
N SER A 70 0.18 3.32 -5.83
CA SER A 70 -0.80 4.15 -5.12
C SER A 70 -0.19 4.80 -3.88
N PHE A 71 0.58 4.04 -3.10
CA PHE A 71 1.30 4.55 -1.94
C PHE A 71 2.32 5.64 -2.32
N LEU A 72 3.20 5.36 -3.28
CA LEU A 72 4.21 6.33 -3.73
C LEU A 72 3.57 7.62 -4.23
N ALA A 73 2.50 7.53 -5.03
CA ALA A 73 1.77 8.70 -5.52
C ALA A 73 1.16 9.51 -4.38
N ASN A 74 0.60 8.87 -3.35
CA ASN A 74 0.02 9.55 -2.20
C ASN A 74 1.08 10.21 -1.31
N THR A 75 2.24 9.57 -1.15
CA THR A 75 3.39 10.14 -0.44
C THR A 75 3.89 11.39 -1.15
N LEU A 76 4.05 11.35 -2.48
CA LEU A 76 4.46 12.52 -3.28
C LEU A 76 3.47 13.67 -3.15
N ARG A 77 2.16 13.43 -3.33
CA ARG A 77 1.13 14.47 -3.15
C ARG A 77 1.13 15.07 -1.75
N THR A 78 1.41 14.25 -0.74
CA THR A 78 1.49 14.73 0.65
C THR A 78 2.71 15.62 0.84
N ALA A 79 3.87 15.21 0.31
CA ALA A 79 5.09 16.03 0.35
C ALA A 79 4.89 17.37 -0.37
N GLU A 80 4.29 17.38 -1.57
CA GLU A 80 3.97 18.60 -2.31
C GLU A 80 3.06 19.54 -1.50
N ARG A 81 2.00 19.01 -0.87
CA ARG A 81 1.10 19.80 -0.02
C ARG A 81 1.83 20.42 1.17
N LEU A 82 2.72 19.66 1.82
CA LEU A 82 3.49 20.14 2.97
C LEU A 82 4.49 21.22 2.56
N LEU A 83 5.17 21.06 1.41
CA LEU A 83 6.07 22.07 0.85
C LEU A 83 5.32 23.35 0.44
N ALA A 84 4.17 23.22 -0.21
CA ALA A 84 3.32 24.36 -0.58
C ALA A 84 2.87 25.13 0.67
N LYS A 85 2.38 24.42 1.70
CA LYS A 85 1.97 25.02 2.98
C LYS A 85 3.13 25.71 3.68
N SER A 86 4.32 25.10 3.71
CA SER A 86 5.52 25.71 4.30
C SER A 86 5.90 27.02 3.60
N THR A 87 5.85 27.05 2.26
CA THR A 87 6.16 28.24 1.46
C THR A 87 5.14 29.36 1.71
N GLN A 88 3.86 29.03 1.78
CA GLN A 88 2.77 29.98 2.02
C GLN A 88 2.81 30.58 3.44
N THR A 89 3.31 29.81 4.42
CA THR A 89 3.48 30.29 5.81
C THR A 89 4.71 31.18 5.96
N ARG A 90 5.71 31.06 5.07
CA ARG A 90 6.91 31.92 5.06
C ARG A 90 6.67 33.26 4.37
N SER A 91 5.70 33.34 3.47
CA SER A 91 5.24 34.57 2.83
C SER A 91 4.20 35.32 3.67
N VAL A 92 4.44 35.48 4.97
CA VAL A 92 3.76 36.54 5.72
C VAL A 92 4.43 37.85 5.29
N PRO A 93 3.69 38.86 4.79
CA PRO A 93 4.28 40.16 4.52
C PRO A 93 4.89 40.67 5.83
N LEU A 94 6.19 40.95 5.84
CA LEU A 94 6.80 41.77 6.87
C LEU A 94 5.98 43.07 6.92
N ALA A 95 5.11 43.19 7.93
CA ALA A 95 4.41 44.43 8.20
C ALA A 95 5.48 45.54 8.26
N PRO A 96 5.31 46.67 7.55
CA PRO A 96 6.27 47.74 7.63
C PRO A 96 6.37 48.14 9.10
N LEU A 97 7.56 47.95 9.68
CA LEU A 97 7.91 48.49 10.99
C LEU A 97 7.76 50.00 10.87
N CYS A 98 6.61 50.53 11.30
CA CYS A 98 6.42 51.96 11.49
C CYS A 98 7.46 52.41 12.52
N LEU A 99 8.53 53.04 12.06
CA LEU A 99 9.46 53.79 12.88
C LEU A 99 8.76 55.11 13.25
N ASN A 100 8.60 55.31 14.57
CA ASN A 100 8.11 56.57 15.16
C ASN A 100 9.00 57.75 14.81
#